data_AF-A0A3D3V8H9-F1
#
_entry.id   AF-A0A3D3V8H9-F1
#
_cell.length_a   1.000
_cell.length_b   1.000
_cell.length_c   1.000
_cell.angle_alpha   90.00
_cell.angle_beta   90.00
_cell.angle_gamma   90.00
#
_symmetry.space_group_name_H-M   'P 1'
#
loop_
_entity.id
_entity.type
_entity.pdbx_description
1 polymer ?
#
loop_
_entity_poly.entity_id
_entity_poly.type
_entity_poly.pdbx_seq_one_letter_code
_entity_poly.pdbx_strand_id
1 'polypeptide(L)'
;MKPLWRSLLFVPATRSDRFEKAAAAGPDMVCIDLEDAVAPDDKDEARNTALDFLAGSLPSGPRWVLRINSPRIELGLHDLLALLSSAAAPDALFIPKASSGDEMRWLDGLLSTAEKDVDLIPVIESAEGLDRAVEIAGSTLRNVAIGFG
;
A
#
# COMPACT_ATOMS: atom_id res chain seq x y z
N MET A 1 -0.20 -15.19 18.76
CA MET A 1 -0.54 -13.78 19.06
C MET A 1 -0.70 -13.06 17.73
N LYS A 2 -1.72 -12.20 17.58
CA LYS A 2 -1.76 -11.28 16.43
C LYS A 2 -0.58 -10.31 16.53
N PRO A 3 0.08 -9.95 15.41
CA PRO A 3 1.15 -8.96 15.44
C PRO A 3 0.62 -7.61 15.94
N LEU A 4 1.45 -6.88 16.70
CA LEU A 4 1.16 -5.53 17.17
C LEU A 4 1.83 -4.54 16.23
N TRP A 5 1.05 -3.79 15.44
CA TRP A 5 1.53 -2.73 14.58
C TRP A 5 1.37 -1.37 15.28
N ARG A 6 2.39 -0.99 16.04
CA ARG A 6 2.42 0.21 16.88
C ARG A 6 2.86 1.46 16.10
N SER A 7 3.64 1.26 15.03
CA SER A 7 4.17 2.34 14.22
C SER A 7 4.23 1.98 12.73
N LEU A 8 3.80 2.93 11.91
CA LEU A 8 3.89 2.93 10.45
C LEU A 8 4.71 4.16 10.03
N LEU A 9 5.89 3.95 9.46
CA LEU A 9 6.79 5.03 9.04
C LEU A 9 6.70 5.23 7.52
N PHE A 10 6.28 6.41 7.09
CA PHE A 10 6.16 6.75 5.67
C PHE A 10 7.48 7.28 5.08
N VAL A 11 7.80 6.83 3.86
CA VAL A 11 8.96 7.28 3.09
C VAL A 11 8.53 7.52 1.63
N PRO A 12 8.78 8.71 1.06
CA PRO A 12 8.48 8.96 -0.36
C PRO A 12 9.27 8.01 -1.24
N ALA A 13 8.63 7.45 -2.27
CA ALA A 13 9.29 6.53 -3.21
C ALA A 13 10.43 7.18 -4.01
N THR A 14 10.42 8.52 -4.14
CA THR A 14 11.52 9.31 -4.72
C THR A 14 12.76 9.41 -3.82
N ARG A 15 12.72 8.84 -2.62
CA ARG A 15 13.79 8.89 -1.61
C ARG A 15 14.28 7.49 -1.23
N SER A 16 14.69 6.71 -2.23
CA SER A 16 15.23 5.35 -2.04
C SER A 16 16.43 5.31 -1.08
N ASP A 17 17.20 6.39 -0.99
CA ASP A 17 18.29 6.61 -0.01
C ASP A 17 17.85 6.51 1.47
N ARG A 18 16.52 6.48 1.72
CA ARG A 18 15.91 6.42 3.04
C ARG A 18 15.23 5.08 3.35
N PHE A 19 15.01 4.17 2.40
CA PHE A 19 14.26 2.94 2.65
C PHE A 19 14.92 2.09 3.74
N GLU A 20 16.20 1.73 3.56
CA GLU A 20 16.93 0.94 4.56
C GLU A 20 17.09 1.68 5.90
N LYS A 21 17.26 3.01 5.85
CA LYS A 21 17.35 3.84 7.07
C LYS A 21 16.04 3.86 7.85
N ALA A 22 14.91 3.86 7.14
CA ALA A 22 13.59 3.79 7.75
C ALA A 22 13.37 2.43 8.42
N ALA A 23 13.81 1.34 7.79
CA ALA A 23 13.79 0.01 8.42
C ALA A 23 14.70 -0.03 9.67
N ALA A 24 15.89 0.55 9.59
CA ALA A 24 16.84 0.61 10.70
C ALA A 24 16.34 1.45 11.89
N ALA A 25 15.37 2.36 11.69
CA ALA A 25 14.73 3.10 12.78
C ALA A 25 13.82 2.23 13.67
N GLY A 26 13.56 0.98 13.27
CA GLY A 26 12.79 0.01 14.03
C GLY A 26 11.27 0.22 14.11
N PRO A 27 10.58 0.74 13.06
CA PRO A 27 9.12 0.72 13.06
C PRO A 27 8.59 -0.71 12.85
N ASP A 28 7.33 -0.95 13.22
CA ASP A 28 6.70 -2.24 12.91
C ASP A 28 6.39 -2.36 11.40
N MET A 29 6.19 -1.23 10.72
CA MET A 29 5.89 -1.15 9.30
C MET A 29 6.58 0.05 8.66
N VAL A 30 7.09 -0.11 7.43
CA VAL A 30 7.59 0.97 6.58
C VAL A 30 6.69 1.07 5.36
N CYS A 31 6.12 2.24 5.13
CA CYS A 31 5.30 2.52 3.96
C CYS A 31 6.09 3.31 2.92
N ILE A 32 6.35 2.70 1.77
CA ILE A 32 6.87 3.38 0.59
C ILE A 32 5.68 4.06 -0.10
N ASP A 33 5.80 5.37 -0.29
CA ASP A 33 4.69 6.21 -0.69
C ASP A 33 4.77 6.66 -2.16
N LEU A 34 3.79 6.28 -2.96
CA LEU A 34 3.59 6.73 -4.34
C LEU A 34 2.54 7.84 -4.47
N GLU A 35 1.83 8.21 -3.41
CA GLU A 35 0.71 9.14 -3.44
C GLU A 35 1.14 10.57 -3.07
N ASP A 36 0.68 11.14 -1.96
CA ASP A 36 0.76 12.59 -1.71
C ASP A 36 2.19 13.12 -1.56
N ALA A 37 3.16 12.27 -1.20
CA ALA A 37 4.56 12.70 -1.07
C ALA A 37 5.36 12.66 -2.38
N VAL A 38 4.71 12.34 -3.51
CA VAL A 38 5.34 12.26 -4.84
C VAL A 38 4.66 13.25 -5.79
N ALA A 39 5.46 14.12 -6.41
CA ALA A 39 4.95 15.07 -7.40
C ALA A 39 4.44 14.33 -8.65
N PRO A 40 3.46 14.88 -9.39
CA PRO A 40 2.90 14.22 -10.58
C PRO A 40 3.94 13.78 -11.61
N ASP A 41 4.94 14.63 -11.88
CA ASP A 41 5.99 14.35 -12.88
C ASP A 41 6.95 13.24 -12.45
N ASP A 42 7.02 12.94 -11.15
CA ASP A 42 7.92 11.92 -10.59
C ASP A 42 7.23 10.55 -10.41
N LYS A 43 5.91 10.44 -10.69
CA LYS A 43 5.11 9.24 -10.37
C LYS A 43 5.65 7.96 -11.03
N ASP A 44 6.07 8.06 -12.28
CA ASP A 44 6.54 6.90 -13.03
C ASP A 44 7.89 6.40 -12.52
N GLU A 45 8.84 7.31 -12.27
CA GLU A 45 10.14 6.97 -11.69
C GLU A 45 9.99 6.43 -10.26
N ALA A 46 9.14 7.07 -9.46
CA ALA A 46 8.81 6.65 -8.10
C ALA A 46 8.24 5.24 -8.06
N ARG A 47 7.31 4.91 -8.98
CA ARG A 47 6.71 3.57 -9.09
C ARG A 47 7.77 2.52 -9.40
N ASN A 48 8.61 2.76 -10.40
CA ASN A 48 9.69 1.83 -10.77
C ASN A 48 10.65 1.62 -9.59
N THR A 49 11.07 2.72 -8.94
CA THR A 49 11.96 2.67 -7.77
C THR A 49 11.36 1.86 -6.62
N ALA A 50 10.08 2.05 -6.31
CA ALA A 50 9.40 1.30 -5.26
C ALA A 50 9.30 -0.19 -5.59
N LEU A 51 8.89 -0.54 -6.81
CA LEU A 51 8.70 -1.93 -7.23
C LEU A 51 10.02 -2.69 -7.35
N ASP A 52 11.07 -2.06 -7.87
CA ASP A 52 12.41 -2.65 -7.95
C ASP A 52 12.97 -2.98 -6.57
N PHE A 53 12.79 -2.06 -5.61
CA PHE A 53 13.17 -2.31 -4.22
C PHE A 53 12.37 -3.46 -3.61
N LEU A 54 11.04 -3.46 -3.79
CA LEU A 54 10.12 -4.47 -3.26
C LEU A 54 10.24 -5.85 -3.93
N ALA A 55 10.92 -5.94 -5.07
CA ALA A 55 11.28 -7.20 -5.73
C ALA A 55 12.63 -7.76 -5.24
N GLY A 56 13.42 -6.95 -4.54
CA GLY A 56 14.78 -7.30 -4.09
C GLY A 56 14.82 -8.06 -2.77
N SER A 57 16.04 -8.18 -2.21
CA SER A 57 16.24 -8.72 -0.87
C SER A 57 15.99 -7.63 0.17
N LEU A 58 14.79 -7.67 0.76
CA LEU A 58 14.33 -6.65 1.69
C LEU A 58 15.01 -6.77 3.07
N PRO A 59 15.35 -5.64 3.72
CA PRO A 59 15.77 -5.64 5.11
C PRO A 59 14.72 -6.29 6.01
N SER A 60 15.16 -7.23 6.85
CA SER A 60 14.33 -7.84 7.88
C SER A 60 13.98 -6.84 8.98
N GLY A 61 12.82 -7.01 9.64
CA GLY A 61 12.41 -6.18 10.77
C GLY A 61 10.99 -5.68 10.59
N PRO A 62 10.77 -4.63 9.78
CA PRO A 62 9.43 -4.11 9.50
C PRO A 62 8.69 -4.97 8.48
N ARG A 63 7.35 -4.85 8.45
CA ARG A 63 6.59 -5.16 7.24
C ARG A 63 6.74 -4.04 6.22
N TRP A 64 6.86 -4.40 4.95
CA TRP A 64 7.01 -3.45 3.84
C TRP A 64 5.67 -3.18 3.17
N VAL A 65 5.19 -1.96 3.29
CA VAL A 65 3.90 -1.52 2.75
C VAL A 65 4.12 -0.60 1.57
N LEU A 66 3.28 -0.72 0.55
CA LEU A 66 3.23 0.21 -0.57
C LEU A 66 1.94 1.03 -0.49
N ARG A 67 2.05 2.35 -0.33
CA ARG A 67 0.91 3.25 -0.60
C ARG A 67 0.88 3.56 -2.08
N ILE A 68 -0.15 3.08 -2.75
CA ILE A 68 -0.42 3.40 -4.16
C ILE A 68 -1.23 4.69 -4.26
N ASN A 69 -1.34 5.26 -5.45
CA ASN A 69 -2.35 6.27 -5.74
C ASN A 69 -3.75 5.64 -5.73
N SER A 70 -4.80 6.46 -5.58
CA SER A 70 -6.18 5.95 -5.54
C SER A 70 -6.50 5.08 -6.77
N PRO A 71 -7.01 3.84 -6.58
CA PRO A 71 -7.38 2.94 -7.68
C PRO A 71 -8.48 3.49 -8.60
N ARG A 72 -9.14 4.58 -8.19
CA ARG A 72 -10.21 5.26 -8.95
C ARG A 72 -9.69 6.22 -10.03
N ILE A 73 -8.37 6.46 -10.08
CA ILE A 73 -7.74 7.33 -11.08
C ILE A 73 -6.67 6.57 -11.87
N GLU A 74 -6.31 7.11 -13.03
CA GLU A 74 -5.34 6.50 -13.97
C GLU A 74 -4.01 6.15 -13.29
N LEU A 75 -3.47 7.05 -12.45
CA LEU A 75 -2.21 6.81 -11.74
C LEU A 75 -2.28 5.58 -10.81
N GLY A 76 -3.38 5.40 -10.08
CA GLY A 76 -3.54 4.23 -9.21
C GLY A 76 -3.72 2.94 -9.99
N LEU A 77 -4.36 3.00 -11.16
CA LEU A 77 -4.43 1.86 -12.07
C LEU A 77 -3.04 1.49 -12.62
N HIS A 78 -2.20 2.48 -12.96
CA HIS A 78 -0.81 2.23 -13.36
C HIS A 78 0.01 1.60 -12.23
N ASP A 79 -0.12 2.10 -11.00
CA ASP A 79 0.54 1.51 -9.82
C ASP A 79 0.13 0.04 -9.63
N LEU A 80 -1.17 -0.24 -9.71
CA LEU A 80 -1.72 -1.58 -9.53
C LEU A 80 -1.27 -2.53 -10.65
N LEU A 81 -1.40 -2.13 -11.91
CA LEU A 81 -0.99 -2.97 -13.05
C LEU A 81 0.51 -3.28 -13.03
N ALA A 82 1.35 -2.31 -12.67
CA ALA A 82 2.78 -2.51 -12.54
C ALA A 82 3.10 -3.48 -11.40
N LEU A 83 2.45 -3.32 -10.23
CA LEU A 83 2.60 -4.26 -9.11
C LEU A 83 2.22 -5.69 -9.52
N LEU A 84 1.04 -5.87 -10.12
CA LEU A 84 0.53 -7.17 -10.54
C LEU A 84 1.46 -7.87 -11.55
N SER A 85 2.11 -7.10 -12.42
CA SER A 85 3.02 -7.62 -13.46
C SER A 85 4.47 -7.77 -13.00
N SER A 86 4.83 -7.24 -11.83
CA SER A 86 6.21 -7.24 -11.32
C SER A 86 6.48 -8.43 -10.40
N ALA A 87 7.76 -8.65 -10.07
CA ALA A 87 8.16 -9.57 -9.00
C ALA A 87 8.01 -8.97 -7.59
N ALA A 88 7.61 -7.69 -7.47
CA ALA A 88 7.46 -7.03 -6.18
C ALA A 88 6.42 -7.72 -5.31
N ALA A 89 6.74 -7.86 -4.02
CA ALA A 89 5.89 -8.52 -3.04
C ALA A 89 5.87 -7.72 -1.72
N PRO A 90 5.23 -6.53 -1.71
CA PRO A 90 4.98 -5.84 -0.45
C PRO A 90 4.10 -6.70 0.46
N ASP A 91 4.31 -6.59 1.77
CA ASP A 91 3.48 -7.22 2.79
C ASP A 91 2.02 -6.77 2.72
N ALA A 92 1.79 -5.49 2.40
CA ALA A 92 0.46 -4.91 2.30
C ALA A 92 0.42 -3.73 1.32
N LEU A 93 -0.77 -3.46 0.79
CA LEU A 93 -1.09 -2.20 0.13
C LEU A 93 -1.84 -1.27 1.07
N PHE A 94 -1.39 -0.02 1.15
CA PHE A 94 -2.10 1.06 1.80
C PHE A 94 -2.95 1.76 0.72
N ILE A 95 -4.28 1.62 0.82
CA ILE A 95 -5.22 2.03 -0.24
C ILE A 95 -5.84 3.37 0.15
N PRO A 96 -5.43 4.49 -0.48
CA PRO A 96 -5.98 5.79 -0.13
C PRO A 96 -7.43 5.91 -0.64
N LYS A 97 -8.19 6.75 0.06
CA LYS A 97 -9.55 7.19 -0.33
C LYS A 97 -10.50 6.02 -0.55
N ALA A 98 -10.36 4.97 0.26
CA ALA A 98 -11.23 3.80 0.20
C ALA A 98 -12.68 4.23 0.46
N SER A 99 -13.57 3.83 -0.44
CA SER A 99 -14.94 4.37 -0.50
C SER A 99 -16.04 3.32 -0.52
N SER A 100 -15.70 2.04 -0.72
CA SER A 100 -16.69 0.95 -0.71
C SER A 100 -16.08 -0.41 -0.40
N GLY A 101 -16.89 -1.35 0.10
CA GLY A 101 -16.46 -2.74 0.23
C GLY A 101 -16.30 -3.46 -1.11
N ASP A 102 -17.02 -3.03 -2.15
CA ASP A 102 -16.88 -3.60 -3.50
C ASP A 102 -15.52 -3.27 -4.13
N GLU A 103 -15.02 -2.04 -3.93
CA GLU A 103 -13.67 -1.64 -4.33
C GLU A 103 -12.61 -2.57 -3.70
N MET A 104 -12.77 -2.89 -2.41
CA MET A 104 -11.84 -3.78 -1.73
C MET A 104 -11.93 -5.24 -2.21
N ARG A 105 -13.13 -5.75 -2.48
CA ARG A 105 -13.33 -7.09 -3.07
C ARG A 105 -12.77 -7.17 -4.49
N TRP A 106 -12.86 -6.08 -5.26
CA TRP A 106 -12.28 -6.02 -6.59
C TRP A 106 -10.75 -6.06 -6.53
N LEU A 107 -10.11 -5.29 -5.63
CA LEU A 107 -8.67 -5.36 -5.40
C LEU A 107 -8.22 -6.76 -4.97
N ASP A 108 -8.96 -7.40 -4.06
CA ASP A 108 -8.71 -8.79 -3.65
C ASP A 108 -8.76 -9.76 -4.83
N GLY A 109 -9.78 -9.67 -5.69
CA GLY A 109 -9.89 -10.50 -6.89
C GLY A 109 -8.70 -10.34 -7.85
N LEU A 110 -8.23 -9.11 -8.04
CA LEU A 110 -7.05 -8.83 -8.87
C LEU A 110 -5.77 -9.42 -8.28
N LEU A 111 -5.52 -9.20 -6.97
CA LEU A 111 -4.36 -9.75 -6.28
C LEU A 111 -4.39 -11.28 -6.29
N SER A 112 -5.55 -11.88 -6.06
CA SER A 112 -5.74 -13.33 -6.09
C SER A 112 -5.49 -13.92 -7.48
N THR A 113 -5.96 -13.25 -8.54
CA THR A 113 -5.73 -13.69 -9.93
C THR A 113 -4.26 -13.62 -10.33
N ALA A 114 -3.53 -12.63 -9.80
CA ALA A 114 -2.09 -12.49 -10.01
C ALA A 114 -1.24 -13.29 -9.00
N GLU A 115 -1.86 -14.16 -8.19
CA GLU A 115 -1.20 -14.98 -7.16
C GLU A 115 -0.34 -14.15 -6.19
N LYS A 116 -0.78 -12.93 -5.88
CA LYS A 116 -0.13 -12.01 -4.94
C LYS A 116 -0.64 -12.25 -3.52
N ASP A 117 0.26 -12.69 -2.65
CA ASP A 117 0.03 -12.78 -1.20
C ASP A 117 0.34 -11.42 -0.55
N VAL A 118 -0.63 -10.50 -0.65
CA VAL A 118 -0.51 -9.10 -0.21
C VAL A 118 -1.77 -8.73 0.56
N ASP A 119 -1.58 -8.20 1.77
CA ASP A 119 -2.68 -7.68 2.60
C ASP A 119 -3.15 -6.30 2.12
N LEU A 120 -4.28 -5.84 2.63
CA LEU A 120 -4.87 -4.54 2.34
C LEU A 120 -5.07 -3.74 3.63
N ILE A 121 -4.76 -2.44 3.55
CA ILE A 121 -4.98 -1.44 4.59
C ILE A 121 -5.73 -0.28 3.93
N PRO A 122 -7.08 -0.35 3.85
CA PRO A 122 -7.87 0.77 3.34
C PRO A 122 -7.81 1.97 4.28
N VAL A 123 -7.78 3.16 3.69
CA VAL A 123 -7.73 4.44 4.41
C VAL A 123 -9.09 5.11 4.33
N ILE A 124 -9.65 5.41 5.49
CA ILE A 124 -10.86 6.21 5.66
C ILE A 124 -10.46 7.66 5.83
N GLU A 125 -10.56 8.43 4.73
CA GLU A 125 -10.14 9.84 4.64
C GLU A 125 -11.19 10.72 3.91
N SER A 126 -12.44 10.24 3.83
CA SER A 126 -13.55 10.98 3.25
C SER A 126 -14.85 10.74 4.02
N ALA A 127 -15.83 11.64 3.89
CA ALA A 127 -17.13 11.48 4.52
C ALA A 127 -17.86 10.21 4.03
N GLU A 128 -17.77 9.91 2.74
CA GLU A 128 -18.30 8.68 2.15
C GLU A 128 -17.62 7.44 2.71
N GLY A 129 -16.28 7.43 2.80
CA GLY A 129 -15.52 6.34 3.41
C GLY A 129 -15.90 6.14 4.88
N LEU A 130 -16.11 7.22 5.64
CA LEU A 130 -16.50 7.15 7.05
C LEU A 130 -17.88 6.53 7.23
N ASP A 131 -18.87 6.95 6.43
CA ASP A 131 -20.22 6.39 6.45
C ASP A 131 -20.22 4.88 6.17
N ARG A 132 -19.28 4.42 5.34
CA ARG A 132 -19.14 3.02 4.90
C ARG A 132 -18.01 2.26 5.59
N ALA A 133 -17.42 2.78 6.66
CA ALA A 133 -16.21 2.22 7.26
C ALA A 133 -16.36 0.75 7.72
N VAL A 134 -17.52 0.39 8.27
CA VAL A 134 -17.81 -1.00 8.70
C VAL A 134 -17.91 -1.94 7.50
N GLU A 135 -18.55 -1.48 6.42
CA GLU A 135 -18.65 -2.23 5.16
C GLU A 135 -17.27 -2.47 4.55
N ILE A 136 -16.45 -1.41 4.47
CA ILE A 136 -15.08 -1.47 3.96
C ILE A 136 -14.28 -2.46 4.82
N ALA A 137 -14.29 -2.32 6.15
CA ALA A 137 -13.53 -3.18 7.04
C ALA A 137 -13.89 -4.67 6.92
N GLY A 138 -15.18 -5.00 6.76
CA GLY A 138 -15.66 -6.38 6.67
C GLY A 138 -15.68 -6.98 5.26
N SER A 139 -15.20 -6.26 4.24
CA SER A 139 -15.42 -6.62 2.84
C SER A 139 -14.59 -7.79 2.30
N THR A 140 -13.38 -8.01 2.84
CA THR A 140 -12.46 -9.11 2.48
C THR A 140 -11.56 -9.45 3.68
N LEU A 141 -11.08 -10.70 3.73
CA LEU A 141 -10.10 -11.14 4.74
C LEU A 141 -8.70 -10.54 4.53
N ARG A 142 -8.40 -10.00 3.36
CA ARG A 142 -7.15 -9.25 3.12
C ARG A 142 -7.10 -7.95 3.90
N ASN A 143 -8.23 -7.40 4.33
CA ASN A 143 -8.25 -6.19 5.15
C ASN A 143 -7.76 -6.53 6.57
N VAL A 144 -6.53 -6.13 6.86
CA VAL A 144 -5.88 -6.46 8.14
C VAL A 144 -5.84 -5.30 9.13
N ALA A 145 -6.00 -4.08 8.64
CA ALA A 145 -6.11 -2.85 9.42
C ALA A 145 -6.92 -1.80 8.64
N ILE A 146 -7.34 -0.74 9.32
CA ILE A 146 -7.92 0.45 8.72
C ILE A 146 -7.04 1.65 9.07
N GLY A 147 -6.63 2.40 8.06
CA GLY A 147 -6.03 3.72 8.25
C GLY A 147 -7.13 4.78 8.42
N PHE A 148 -6.87 5.80 9.23
CA PHE A 148 -7.73 6.98 9.35
C PHE A 148 -6.89 8.22 9.04
N GLY A 149 -7.30 8.99 8.04
CA GLY A 149 -6.55 10.09 7.44
C GLY A 149 -7.36 11.37 7.31
#